data_AF-A0A392QF52-F1
#
_entry.id   AF-A0A392QF52-F1
#
_cell.length_a   1.000
_cell.length_b   1.000
_cell.length_c   1.000
_cell.angle_alpha   90.00
_cell.angle_beta   90.00
_cell.angle_gamma   90.00
#
_symmetry.space_group_name_H-M   'P 1'
#
loop_
_entity.id
_entity.type
_entity.pdbx_description
1 polymer ?
#
loop_
_entity_poly.entity_id
_entity_poly.type
_entity_poly.pdbx_seq_one_letter_code
_entity_poly.pdbx_strand_id
1 'polypeptide(L)' 'MEEFLIQWEGIPSPEASWMDKEKFQVQFPDTNLEDKICLDEVGNVTSSTNADESGPASTNGPSNKPKRVIKKPKRFED' A
#
# COMPACT_ATOMS: atom_id res chain seq x y z
N MET A 1 10.24 -19.37 -5.91
CA MET A 1 11.09 -19.28 -4.71
C MET A 1 10.36 -18.35 -3.77
N GLU A 2 10.08 -18.80 -2.55
CA GLU A 2 9.37 -18.02 -1.53
C GLU A 2 10.38 -17.57 -0.48
N GLU A 3 10.29 -16.31 -0.09
CA GLU A 3 11.16 -15.68 0.89
C GLU A 3 10.31 -14.93 1.92
N PHE A 4 10.78 -14.90 3.16
CA PHE A 4 10.16 -14.17 4.25
C PHE A 4 11.04 -12.99 4.67
N LEU A 5 10.40 -11.84 4.91
CA LEU A 5 11.05 -10.70 5.53
C LEU A 5 10.97 -10.86 7.05
N ILE A 6 12.14 -10.98 7.69
CA ILE A 6 12.23 -11.29 9.12
C ILE A 6 12.78 -10.07 9.86
N GLN A 7 12.03 -9.63 10.86
CA GLN A 7 12.55 -8.73 11.89
C GLN A 7 13.11 -9.58 13.03
N TRP A 8 14.38 -9.36 13.36
CA TRP A 8 15.06 -10.08 14.42
C TRP A 8 14.83 -9.40 15.78
N GLU A 9 14.73 -10.22 16.83
CA GLU A 9 14.60 -9.71 18.19
C GLU A 9 15.86 -8.92 18.58
N GLY A 10 15.66 -7.74 19.17
CA GLY A 10 16.75 -6.84 19.55
C GLY A 10 17.39 -6.05 18.41
N ILE A 11 16.91 -6.23 17.17
CA ILE A 11 17.41 -5.52 15.98
C ILE A 11 16.33 -4.54 15.47
N PRO A 12 16.70 -3.30 15.10
CA PRO A 12 15.72 -2.33 14.59
C PRO A 12 15.18 -2.75 13.22
N SER A 13 13.96 -2.34 12.91
CA SER A 13 13.24 -2.70 11.67
C SER A 13 14.00 -2.46 10.34
N PRO A 14 14.88 -1.44 10.20
CA PRO A 14 15.66 -1.25 8.98
C PRO A 14 16.67 -2.36 8.70
N GLU A 15 17.04 -3.14 9.70
CA GLU A 15 17.97 -4.27 9.60
C GLU A 15 17.26 -5.62 9.43
N ALA A 16 15.94 -5.60 9.18
CA ALA A 16 15.22 -6.80 8.77
C ALA A 16 15.84 -7.40 7.50
N SER A 17 15.88 -8.73 7.43
CA SER A 17 16.53 -9.45 6.34
C SER A 17 15.58 -10.44 5.67
N TRP A 18 15.80 -10.68 4.38
CA TRP A 18 15.12 -11.73 3.64
C TRP A 18 15.72 -13.10 3.94
N MET A 19 14.87 -14.11 4.14
CA MET A 19 15.28 -15.49 4.34
C MET A 19 14.42 -16.46 3.53
N ASP A 20 15.07 -17.45 2.93
CA ASP A 20 14.41 -18.49 2.15
C ASP A 20 13.38 -19.27 2.99
N LYS A 21 12.20 -19.58 2.44
CA LYS A 21 11.16 -20.37 3.11
C LYS A 21 11.70 -21.71 3.61
N GLU A 22 12.51 -22.40 2.81
CA GLU A 22 13.09 -23.70 3.19
C GLU A 22 13.99 -23.58 4.42
N LYS A 23 14.83 -22.54 4.49
CA LYS A 23 15.68 -22.27 5.66
C LYS A 23 14.87 -21.83 6.87
N PHE A 24 13.84 -21.02 6.66
CA PHE A 24 12.93 -20.59 7.72
C PHE A 24 12.20 -21.77 8.34
N GLN A 25 11.65 -22.68 7.53
CA GLN A 25 10.91 -23.85 8.01
C GLN A 25 11.81 -24.85 8.74
N VAL A 26 13.09 -24.95 8.39
CA VAL A 26 14.06 -25.77 9.13
C VAL A 26 14.40 -25.14 10.48
N GLN A 27 14.56 -23.82 10.58
CA GLN A 27 14.83 -23.13 11.85
C GLN A 27 13.58 -23.04 12.75
N PHE A 28 12.41 -22.89 12.14
CA PHE A 28 11.13 -22.61 12.79
C PHE A 28 10.04 -23.56 12.27
N PRO A 29 10.14 -24.87 12.58
CA PRO A 29 9.23 -25.89 12.03
C PRO A 29 7.79 -25.77 12.51
N ASP A 30 7.58 -25.20 13.70
CA ASP A 30 6.26 -25.04 14.31
C ASP A 30 5.53 -23.76 13.85
N THR A 31 6.20 -22.93 13.05
CA THR A 31 5.69 -21.61 12.66
C THR A 31 4.99 -21.69 11.30
N ASN A 32 3.68 -21.90 11.31
CA ASN A 32 2.84 -21.79 10.11
C ASN A 32 2.38 -20.35 9.89
N LEU A 33 3.00 -19.64 8.94
CA LEU A 33 2.57 -18.29 8.55
C LEU A 33 1.24 -18.29 7.78
N GLU A 34 0.88 -19.41 7.15
CA GLU A 34 -0.32 -19.53 6.30
C GLU A 34 -1.63 -19.37 7.09
N ASP A 35 -1.64 -19.67 8.39
CA ASP A 35 -2.82 -19.58 9.27
C ASP A 35 -3.00 -18.20 9.95
N LYS A 36 -2.08 -17.25 9.70
CA LYS A 36 -2.09 -15.92 10.35
C LYS A 36 -2.38 -14.76 9.39
N ILE A 37 -2.63 -15.04 8.12
CA ILE A 37 -2.97 -14.02 7.13
C ILE A 37 -4.48 -14.04 6.87
N CYS A 38 -5.27 -13.70 7.88
CA CYS A 38 -6.55 -13.07 7.60
C CYS A 38 -6.22 -11.70 7.01
N LEU A 39 -5.97 -11.63 5.70
CA LEU A 39 -6.18 -10.40 4.96
C LEU A 39 -7.70 -10.21 4.99
N ASP A 40 -8.23 -9.74 6.12
CA ASP A 40 -9.49 -9.04 6.10
C ASP A 40 -9.27 -7.99 5.01
N GLU A 41 -10.00 -8.14 3.91
CA GLU A 41 -9.99 -7.26 2.76
C GLU A 41 -10.59 -5.91 3.20
N VAL A 42 -9.93 -5.25 4.14
CA VAL A 42 -10.18 -3.88 4.49
C VAL A 42 -9.54 -3.12 3.34
N GLY A 43 -10.36 -2.92 2.31
CA GLY A 43 -10.04 -2.06 1.18
C GLY A 43 -9.38 -0.78 1.68
N ASN A 44 -8.41 -0.30 0.91
CA ASN A 44 -7.61 0.89 1.21
C ASN A 44 -8.49 1.98 1.85
N VAL A 45 -8.33 2.22 3.16
CA VAL A 45 -9.02 3.31 3.87
C VAL A 45 -8.30 4.60 3.52
N THR A 46 -8.33 4.98 2.24
CA THR A 46 -8.39 6.39 1.92
C THR A 46 -9.80 6.79 2.29
N SER A 47 -9.99 7.26 3.52
CA SER A 47 -11.16 8.06 3.86
C SER A 47 -11.15 9.26 2.93
N SER A 48 -11.84 9.15 1.79
CA SER A 48 -12.44 10.31 1.17
C SER A 48 -13.47 10.81 2.19
N THR A 49 -13.00 11.68 3.09
CA THR A 49 -13.85 12.46 3.98
C THR A 49 -14.83 13.22 3.09
N ASN A 50 -16.02 12.66 2.94
CA ASN A 50 -17.18 13.38 2.44
C ASN A 50 -18.26 13.27 3.52
N ALA A 51 -18.55 14.45 4.06
CA ALA A 51 -19.82 14.90 4.63
C ALA A 51 -20.31 14.21 5.91
N ASP A 52 -20.25 14.94 7.03
CA ASP A 52 -21.48 15.55 7.56
C ASP A 52 -21.15 16.66 8.57
N GLU A 53 -21.31 17.92 8.15
CA GLU A 53 -21.72 19.00 9.06
C GLU A 53 -22.29 20.19 8.24
N SER A 54 -23.60 20.38 8.38
CA SER A 54 -24.43 21.55 8.06
C SER A 54 -23.76 22.74 7.33
N GLY A 55 -23.92 22.83 6.02
CA GLY A 55 -23.54 24.00 5.21
C GLY A 55 -24.67 24.44 4.28
N PRO A 56 -24.91 25.75 4.07
CA PRO A 56 -25.99 26.22 3.22
C PRO A 56 -25.65 25.96 1.74
N ALA A 57 -26.65 25.50 1.01
CA ALA A 57 -26.72 25.29 -0.45
C ALA A 57 -25.51 25.78 -1.27
N SER A 58 -24.77 24.85 -1.89
CA SER A 58 -23.88 25.19 -3.00
C SER A 58 -24.32 24.44 -4.25
N THR A 59 -24.88 25.23 -5.16
CA THR A 59 -25.34 24.90 -6.51
C THR A 59 -24.27 24.15 -7.31
N ASN A 60 -24.71 23.19 -8.14
CA ASN A 60 -23.92 22.64 -9.24
C ASN A 60 -23.47 23.77 -10.17
N GLY A 61 -22.28 24.30 -9.95
CA GLY A 61 -21.65 25.34 -10.76
C GLY A 61 -20.55 24.77 -11.67
N PRO A 62 -20.29 25.35 -12.85
CA PRO A 62 -19.22 24.91 -13.73
C PRO A 62 -17.86 25.10 -13.05
N SER A 63 -17.10 24.02 -12.92
CA SER A 63 -15.75 24.06 -12.34
C SER A 63 -14.74 24.69 -13.33
N ASN A 64 -14.39 25.97 -13.12
CA ASN A 64 -13.36 26.73 -13.86
C ASN A 64 -11.91 26.26 -13.61
N LYS A 65 -11.66 24.98 -13.32
CA LYS A 65 -10.30 24.47 -13.12
C LYS A 65 -9.60 24.40 -14.49
N PRO A 66 -8.47 25.09 -14.71
CA PRO A 66 -7.76 25.02 -15.97
C PRO A 66 -7.34 23.57 -16.25
N LYS A 67 -7.73 23.05 -17.42
CA LYS A 67 -7.30 21.71 -17.86
C LYS A 67 -5.78 21.71 -17.97
N ARG A 68 -5.14 20.72 -17.36
CA ARG A 68 -3.68 20.55 -17.41
C ARG A 68 -3.25 20.32 -18.86
N VAL A 69 -2.30 21.12 -19.35
CA VAL A 69 -1.69 20.91 -20.68
C VAL A 69 -0.77 19.68 -20.59
N ILE A 70 -1.14 18.60 -21.29
CA ILE A 70 -0.30 17.41 -21.41
C ILE A 70 0.68 17.65 -22.55
N LYS A 71 1.92 18.04 -22.23
CA LYS A 71 3.01 18.00 -23.23
C LYS A 71 3.56 16.58 -23.29
N LYS A 72 3.54 15.97 -24.48
CA LYS A 72 4.16 14.66 -24.70
C LYS A 72 5.69 14.76 -24.56
N PRO A 73 6.37 13.72 -24.06
CA PRO A 73 7.83 13.72 -23.93
C PRO A 73 8.50 13.73 -25.31
N LYS A 74 9.54 14.56 -25.44
CA LYS A 74 10.34 14.79 -26.66
C LYS A 74 11.04 13.58 -27.26
N ARG A 75 11.02 12.43 -26.59
CA ARG A 75 11.71 11.20 -27.02
C ARG A 75 11.05 10.54 -28.24
N PHE A 76 9.82 10.93 -28.58
CA PHE A 76 9.03 10.35 -29.67
C PHE A 76 8.83 11.30 -30.87
N GLU A 77 9.68 12.32 -31.03
CA GLU A 77 9.76 13.08 -32.27
C GLU A 77 10.85 12.42 -33.13
N ASP A 78 10.44 11.77 -34.23
CA ASP A 78 11.32 11.22 -35.29
C ASP A 78 12.01 12.35 -36.08
#